data_AF-R7UWY5-F1
#
_entry.id   AF-R7UWY5-F1
#
_cell.length_a   1.000
_cell.length_b   1.000
_cell.length_c   1.000
_cell.angle_alpha   90.00
_cell.angle_beta   90.00
_cell.angle_gamma   90.00
#
_symmetry.space_group_name_H-M   'P 1'
#
loop_
_entity.id
_entity.type
_entity.pdbx_description
1 polymer ?
#
loop_
_entity_poly.entity_id
_entity_poly.type
_entity_poly.pdbx_seq_one_letter_code
_entity_poly.pdbx_strand_id
1 'polypeptide(L)'
;GSVSSVGVWGSTDCCTETGSVTSCAKTGSVASCAKTGSVTSCAETGSVASCVKTGSVASCAKTGSVTSCAETGSVASCVKTGSVASCVKTGSVASCAETGSVASCVKTGSVASC
;
A
#
# COMPACT_ATOMS: atom_id res chain seq x y z
N GLY A 1 14.22 -3.71 14.42
CA GLY A 1 15.03 -2.54 14.06
C GLY A 1 14.13 -1.50 13.44
N SER A 2 14.47 -0.22 13.55
CA SER A 2 13.70 0.86 12.94
C SER A 2 14.46 1.34 11.71
N VAL A 3 13.81 1.36 10.55
CA VAL A 3 14.38 1.90 9.31
C VAL A 3 13.81 3.29 9.06
N SER A 4 14.68 4.26 8.83
CA SER A 4 14.26 5.64 8.59
C SER A 4 13.66 5.80 7.19
N SER A 5 14.33 5.27 6.16
CA SER A 5 13.89 5.40 4.77
C SER A 5 14.35 4.23 3.91
N VAL A 6 13.47 3.74 3.04
CA VAL A 6 13.80 2.75 2.01
C VAL A 6 13.35 3.27 0.64
N GLY A 7 14.28 3.35 -0.32
CA GLY A 7 14.01 3.78 -1.69
C GLY A 7 14.41 2.71 -2.70
N VAL A 8 13.51 2.34 -3.62
CA VAL A 8 13.82 1.41 -4.72
C VAL A 8 13.45 2.07 -6.05
N TRP A 9 14.36 2.04 -7.01
CA TRP A 9 14.17 2.60 -8.35
C TRP A 9 14.46 1.54 -9.41
N GLY A 10 13.54 1.38 -10.36
CA GLY A 10 13.65 0.43 -11.46
C GLY A 10 12.75 -0.80 -11.28
N SER A 11 13.08 -1.89 -11.96
CA SER A 11 12.35 -3.15 -11.84
C SER A 11 12.88 -3.96 -10.67
N THR A 12 12.00 -4.38 -9.76
CA THR A 12 12.37 -5.23 -8.63
C THR A 12 11.38 -6.39 -8.49
N ASP A 13 11.93 -7.58 -8.31
CA ASP A 13 11.14 -8.81 -8.25
C ASP A 13 10.40 -8.94 -6.91
N CYS A 14 11.12 -8.78 -5.80
CA CYS A 14 10.54 -8.83 -4.46
C CYS A 14 11.20 -7.83 -3.51
N CYS A 15 10.40 -7.14 -2.69
CA CYS A 15 10.93 -6.49 -1.50
C CYS A 15 10.03 -6.77 -0.29
N THR A 16 10.66 -7.30 0.76
CA THR A 16 10.03 -7.60 2.05
C THR A 16 10.66 -6.72 3.11
N GLU A 17 9.84 -6.10 3.95
CA GLU A 17 10.35 -5.32 5.07
C GLU A 17 9.54 -5.56 6.35
N THR A 18 10.26 -5.62 7.47
CA THR A 18 9.71 -6.06 8.75
C THR A 18 10.22 -5.13 9.85
N GLY A 19 9.30 -4.46 10.54
CA GLY A 19 9.62 -3.54 11.63
C GLY A 19 8.92 -2.20 11.50
N SER A 20 9.53 -1.18 12.11
CA SER A 20 9.03 0.19 12.06
C SER A 20 9.74 0.96 10.96
N VAL A 21 8.95 1.54 10.06
CA VAL A 21 9.39 2.18 8.82
C VAL A 21 8.86 3.60 8.81
N THR A 22 9.74 4.59 8.83
CA THR A 22 9.27 5.97 8.77
C THR A 22 8.83 6.33 7.34
N SER A 23 9.61 5.97 6.32
CA SER A 23 9.28 6.25 4.93
C SER A 23 9.72 5.14 3.99
N CYS A 24 8.89 4.83 3.00
CA CYS A 24 9.33 3.99 1.90
C CYS A 24 8.72 4.44 0.57
N ALA A 25 9.58 4.61 -0.43
CA ALA A 25 9.23 5.01 -1.77
C ALA A 25 9.72 3.96 -2.78
N LYS A 26 8.83 3.53 -3.68
CA LYS A 26 9.19 2.66 -4.80
C LYS A 26 8.74 3.26 -6.11
N THR A 27 9.65 3.30 -7.09
CA THR A 27 9.35 3.79 -8.43
C THR A 27 9.76 2.75 -9.48
N GLY A 28 8.82 2.34 -10.33
CA GLY A 28 9.05 1.39 -11.41
C GLY A 28 8.11 0.19 -11.37
N SER A 29 8.58 -0.95 -11.90
CA SER A 29 7.81 -2.19 -11.93
C SER A 29 8.18 -3.06 -10.73
N VAL A 30 7.21 -3.35 -9.86
CA VAL A 30 7.40 -4.20 -8.69
C VAL A 30 6.50 -5.41 -8.83
N ALA A 31 7.08 -6.61 -8.90
CA ALA A 31 6.27 -7.82 -8.95
C ALA A 31 5.60 -8.05 -7.57
N SER A 32 6.38 -8.03 -6.49
CA SER A 32 5.86 -8.25 -5.13
C SER A 32 6.43 -7.30 -4.08
N CYS A 33 5.56 -6.73 -3.25
CA CYS A 33 5.92 -5.97 -2.05
C CYS A 33 5.19 -6.51 -0.82
N ALA A 34 5.92 -6.82 0.25
CA ALA A 34 5.33 -7.14 1.55
C ALA A 34 5.93 -6.26 2.66
N LYS A 35 5.08 -5.66 3.47
CA LYS A 35 5.50 -4.89 4.66
C LYS A 35 4.74 -5.33 5.89
N THR A 36 5.46 -5.64 6.95
CA THR A 36 4.88 -6.04 8.24
C THR A 36 5.40 -5.13 9.35
N GLY A 37 4.49 -4.49 10.07
CA GLY A 37 4.79 -3.62 11.20
C GLY A 37 4.17 -2.23 11.06
N SER A 38 4.83 -1.23 11.64
CA SER A 38 4.34 0.16 11.65
C SER A 38 5.00 0.94 10.52
N VAL A 39 4.19 1.45 9.59
CA VAL A 39 4.66 2.27 8.46
C VAL A 39 4.04 3.66 8.56
N THR A 40 4.86 4.69 8.73
CA THR A 40 4.34 6.07 8.76
C THR A 40 3.94 6.53 7.36
N SER A 41 4.81 6.33 6.36
CA SER A 41 4.51 6.72 4.98
C SER A 41 5.00 5.69 3.96
N CYS A 42 4.14 5.38 2.99
CA CYS A 42 4.45 4.51 1.87
C CYS A 42 3.95 5.12 0.57
N ALA A 43 4.86 5.33 -0.40
CA ALA A 43 4.55 5.77 -1.75
C ALA A 43 5.01 4.73 -2.77
N GLU A 44 4.12 4.28 -3.65
CA GLU A 44 4.47 3.41 -4.78
C GLU A 44 4.00 4.04 -6.09
N THR A 45 4.92 4.21 -7.04
CA THR A 45 4.67 4.79 -8.36
C THR A 45 5.07 3.80 -9.45
N GLY A 46 4.16 3.47 -10.35
CA GLY A 46 4.40 2.57 -11.49
C GLY A 46 3.47 1.36 -11.50
N SER A 47 3.99 0.22 -11.93
CA SER A 47 3.23 -1.03 -12.04
C SER A 47 3.55 -1.95 -10.87
N VAL A 48 2.54 -2.28 -10.06
CA VAL A 48 2.68 -3.19 -8.92
C VAL A 48 1.76 -4.39 -9.10
N ALA A 49 2.33 -5.58 -9.30
CA ALA A 49 1.49 -6.77 -9.47
C ALA A 49 0.87 -7.19 -8.13
N SER A 50 1.61 -7.16 -7.02
CA SER A 50 1.07 -7.49 -5.70
C SER A 50 1.71 -6.67 -4.59
N CYS A 51 0.88 -6.11 -3.71
CA CYS A 51 1.34 -5.37 -2.53
C CYS A 51 0.52 -5.77 -1.30
N VAL A 52 1.21 -6.27 -0.28
CA VAL A 52 0.65 -6.71 0.99
C VAL A 52 1.21 -5.86 2.11
N LYS A 53 0.34 -5.29 2.94
CA LYS A 53 0.74 -4.58 4.16
C LYS A 53 -0.02 -5.10 5.36
N THR A 54 0.71 -5.37 6.43
CA THR A 54 0.17 -5.89 7.68
C THR A 54 0.65 -5.02 8.83
N GLY A 55 -0.27 -4.48 9.63
CA GLY A 55 0.02 -3.66 10.80
C GLY A 55 -0.60 -2.27 10.69
N SER A 56 0.10 -1.27 11.23
CA SER A 56 -0.39 0.11 11.28
C SER A 56 0.25 0.93 10.17
N VAL A 57 -0.57 1.50 9.28
CA VAL A 57 -0.13 2.37 8.19
C VAL A 57 -0.76 3.74 8.38
N ALA A 58 0.04 4.76 8.66
CA ALA A 58 -0.53 6.12 8.77
C ALA A 58 -0.93 6.64 7.38
N SER A 59 -0.04 6.56 6.40
CA SER A 59 -0.33 7.03 5.03
C SER A 59 0.18 6.06 3.96
N CYS A 60 -0.70 5.74 3.01
CA CYS A 60 -0.38 5.01 1.79
C CYS A 60 -0.81 5.80 0.55
N ALA A 61 0.12 6.02 -0.37
CA ALA A 61 -0.16 6.53 -1.72
C ALA A 61 0.29 5.52 -2.77
N LYS A 62 -0.59 5.17 -3.70
CA LYS A 62 -0.25 4.32 -4.86
C LYS A 62 -0.66 5.03 -6.15
N THR A 63 0.27 5.18 -7.07
CA THR A 63 0.05 5.82 -8.37
C THR A 63 0.45 4.87 -9.49
N GLY A 64 -0.47 4.59 -10.42
CA GLY A 64 -0.23 3.74 -11.58
C GLY A 64 -1.14 2.51 -11.61
N SER A 65 -0.61 1.37 -12.05
CA SER A 65 -1.37 0.14 -12.23
C SER A 65 -1.08 -0.83 -11.09
N VAL A 66 -2.10 -1.20 -10.34
CA VAL A 66 -2.01 -2.17 -9.24
C VAL A 66 -2.91 -3.35 -9.53
N THR A 67 -2.35 -4.54 -9.74
CA THR A 67 -3.17 -5.73 -9.98
C THR A 67 -3.83 -6.19 -8.68
N SER A 68 -3.06 -6.32 -7.60
CA SER A 68 -3.58 -6.73 -6.30
C SER A 68 -3.01 -5.92 -5.14
N CYS A 69 -3.88 -5.51 -4.23
CA CYS A 69 -3.52 -4.82 -3.00
C CYS A 69 -4.25 -5.44 -1.81
N ALA A 70 -3.52 -5.88 -0.80
CA ALA A 70 -4.07 -6.33 0.47
C ALA A 70 -3.51 -5.49 1.62
N GLU A 71 -4.37 -4.84 2.39
CA GLU A 71 -3.98 -4.13 3.62
C GLU A 71 -4.72 -4.72 4.81
N THR A 72 -3.99 -5.14 5.84
CA THR A 72 -4.54 -5.73 7.07
C THR A 72 -4.06 -4.93 8.28
N GLY A 73 -4.99 -4.47 9.11
CA GLY A 73 -4.72 -3.69 10.32
C GLY A 73 -5.35 -2.30 10.27
N SER A 74 -4.64 -1.30 10.80
CA SER A 74 -5.14 0.08 10.89
C SER A 74 -4.52 0.94 9.81
N VAL A 75 -5.34 1.54 8.95
CA VAL A 75 -4.89 2.47 7.91
C VAL A 75 -5.54 3.84 8.15
N ALA A 76 -4.76 4.86 8.48
CA ALA A 76 -5.32 6.18 8.69
C ALA A 76 -5.70 6.84 7.35
N SER A 77 -4.84 6.79 6.34
CA SER A 77 -5.12 7.33 5.01
C SER A 77 -4.59 6.45 3.88
N CYS A 78 -5.44 6.18 2.89
CA CYS A 78 -5.10 5.40 1.70
C CYS A 78 -5.57 6.12 0.43
N VAL A 79 -4.63 6.60 -0.37
CA VAL A 79 -4.87 7.25 -1.65
C VAL A 79 -4.39 6.34 -2.77
N LYS A 80 -5.24 6.09 -3.76
CA LYS A 80 -4.89 5.35 -4.97
C LYS A 80 -5.28 6.13 -6.20
N THR A 81 -4.34 6.25 -7.13
CA THR A 81 -4.52 6.94 -8.40
C THR A 81 -4.13 6.01 -9.53
N GLY A 82 -5.03 5.74 -10.47
CA GLY A 82 -4.81 4.87 -11.62
C GLY A 82 -5.71 3.63 -11.63
N SER A 83 -5.21 2.52 -12.18
CA SER A 83 -6.00 1.29 -12.36
C SER A 83 -5.72 0.31 -11.23
N VAL A 84 -6.76 -0.13 -10.53
CA VAL A 84 -6.67 -1.17 -9.48
C VAL A 84 -7.59 -2.33 -9.85
N ALA A 85 -7.02 -3.49 -10.17
CA ALA A 85 -7.84 -4.65 -10.50
C ALA A 85 -8.49 -5.25 -9.25
N SER A 86 -7.76 -5.36 -8.14
CA SER A 86 -8.31 -5.87 -6.89
C SER A 86 -7.71 -5.21 -5.66
N CYS A 87 -8.58 -4.82 -4.72
CA CYS A 87 -8.21 -4.32 -3.41
C CYS A 87 -8.95 -5.07 -2.31
N VAL A 88 -8.22 -5.52 -1.30
CA VAL A 88 -8.76 -6.05 -0.05
C VAL A 88 -8.22 -5.22 1.12
N LYS A 89 -9.11 -4.68 1.93
CA LYS A 89 -8.78 -3.94 3.16
C LYS A 89 -9.46 -4.62 4.34
N THR A 90 -8.68 -5.08 5.30
CA THR A 90 -9.18 -5.73 6.51
C THR A 90 -8.74 -4.94 7.74
N GLY A 91 -9.68 -4.51 8.58
CA GLY A 91 -9.43 -3.71 9.78
C GLY A 91 -10.00 -2.30 9.68
N SER A 92 -9.38 -1.35 10.39
CA SER A 92 -9.88 0.02 10.52
C SER A 92 -9.27 0.91 9.45
N VAL A 93 -10.13 1.57 8.66
CA VAL A 93 -9.69 2.55 7.65
C VAL A 93 -10.33 3.89 7.98
N ALA A 94 -9.52 4.88 8.37
CA ALA A 94 -10.08 6.19 8.71
C ALA A 94 -10.48 6.97 7.44
N SER A 95 -9.60 7.04 6.44
CA SER A 95 -9.87 7.74 5.18
C SER A 95 -9.39 6.95 3.96
N CYS A 96 -10.20 6.91 2.90
CA CYS A 96 -9.78 6.37 1.61
C CYS A 96 -10.19 7.24 0.42
N ALA A 97 -9.28 7.42 -0.54
CA ALA A 97 -9.55 8.11 -1.79
C ALA A 97 -9.06 7.25 -2.95
N GLU A 98 -9.91 6.99 -3.93
CA GLU A 98 -9.59 6.20 -5.13
C GLU A 98 -9.96 7.01 -6.37
N THR A 99 -8.97 7.34 -7.19
CA THR A 99 -9.10 8.09 -8.44
C THR A 99 -8.68 7.20 -9.60
N GLY A 100 -9.62 6.82 -10.47
CA GLY A 100 -9.38 5.94 -11.62
C GLY A 100 -10.26 4.71 -11.62
N SER A 101 -9.85 3.66 -12.32
CA SER A 101 -10.65 2.45 -12.50
C SER A 101 -10.36 1.44 -11.40
N VAL A 102 -11.37 1.06 -10.63
CA VAL A 102 -11.30 -0.02 -9.63
C VAL A 102 -12.24 -1.13 -10.06
N ALA A 103 -11.70 -2.30 -10.40
CA ALA A 103 -12.53 -3.42 -10.84
C ALA A 103 -13.16 -4.18 -9.67
N SER A 104 -12.47 -4.29 -8.53
CA SER A 104 -13.00 -4.95 -7.32
C SER A 104 -12.37 -4.39 -6.05
N CYS A 105 -13.20 -4.06 -5.07
CA CYS A 105 -12.78 -3.54 -3.77
C CYS A 105 -13.59 -4.20 -2.66
N VAL A 106 -12.92 -4.96 -1.79
CA VAL A 106 -13.48 -5.60 -0.61
C VAL A 106 -12.94 -4.89 0.63
N LYS A 107 -13.86 -4.43 1.48
CA LYS A 107 -13.55 -3.78 2.76
C LYS A 107 -14.23 -4.56 3.88
N THR A 108 -13.45 -5.04 4.83
CA THR A 108 -13.90 -5.81 6.00
C THR A 108 -13.40 -5.13 7.27
N GLY A 109 -14.28 -4.46 8.00
CA GLY A 109 -13.95 -3.73 9.22
C GLY A 109 -14.55 -2.32 9.23
N SER A 110 -14.11 -1.49 10.17
CA SER A 110 -14.66 -0.14 10.38
C SER A 110 -14.08 0.85 9.38
N VAL A 111 -14.93 1.50 8.60
CA VAL A 111 -14.54 2.58 7.69
C VAL A 111 -15.17 3.87 8.20
N ALA A 112 -14.35 4.85 8.59
CA ALA A 112 -14.86 6.12 9.09
C ALA A 112 -15.23 7.07 7.93
N SER A 113 -14.40 7.13 6.88
CA SER A 113 -14.64 7.95 5.70
C SER A 113 -14.02 7.35 4.44
N CYS A 114 -14.82 7.28 3.39
CA CYS A 114 -14.50 7.02 2.00
C CYS A 114 -15.56 7.77 1.18
#